data_AF-A0A943DH42-F1
#
_entry.id   AF-A0A943DH42-F1
#
_cell.length_a   1.000
_cell.length_b   1.000
_cell.length_c   1.000
_cell.angle_alpha   90.00
_cell.angle_beta   90.00
_cell.angle_gamma   90.00
#
_symmetry.space_group_name_H-M   'P 1'
#
loop_
_entity.id
_entity.type
_entity.pdbx_description
1 polymer ?
#
loop_
_entity_poly.entity_id
_entity_poly.type
_entity_poly.pdbx_seq_one_letter_code
_entity_poly.pdbx_strand_id
1 'polypeptide(L)'
;MNAEQYRAVIGWFNARPVAKMALRVVSRGAVALVYLGYLGMLAWLVWHRMGQFWPALVVPAAAFLVGTLVRKAIDRPRPYTALGFTPLFPKDKAGQSMPSRHCFSAAAIAGAAWYVFQPWGLALAVLAVVIAVCRVVTGVHYVSDVLAGLAFGTVFSVLGWNAFVLAASALGFYAIMLL
;
A
#
# COMPACT_ATOMS: atom_id res chain seq x y z
N MET A 1 9.00 11.25 13.67
CA MET A 1 8.40 11.20 15.03
C MET A 1 9.39 10.56 15.97
N ASN A 2 9.62 11.17 17.12
CA ASN A 2 10.44 10.62 18.21
C ASN A 2 9.58 9.82 19.20
N ALA A 3 10.20 9.22 20.23
CA ALA A 3 9.52 8.37 21.21
C ALA A 3 8.41 9.10 21.97
N GLU A 4 8.65 10.34 22.39
CA GLU A 4 7.68 11.16 23.12
C GLU A 4 6.45 11.48 22.29
N GLN A 5 6.64 11.85 21.02
CA GLN A 5 5.53 12.10 20.08
C GLN A 5 4.68 10.86 19.88
N TYR A 6 5.28 9.67 19.75
CA TYR A 6 4.52 8.42 19.67
C TYR A 6 3.73 8.15 20.94
N ARG A 7 4.36 8.29 22.13
CA ARG A 7 3.68 8.09 23.42
C ARG A 7 2.53 9.08 23.62
N ALA A 8 2.72 10.35 23.24
CA ALA A 8 1.68 11.37 23.35
C ALA A 8 0.45 11.04 22.48
N VAL A 9 0.67 10.69 21.20
CA VAL A 9 -0.41 10.29 20.28
C VAL A 9 -1.11 9.03 20.78
N ILE A 10 -0.36 8.00 21.17
CA ILE A 10 -0.91 6.74 21.65
C ILE A 10 -1.70 6.94 22.95
N GLY A 11 -1.18 7.75 23.88
CA GLY A 11 -1.85 8.12 25.13
C GLY A 11 -3.17 8.84 24.88
N TRP A 12 -3.20 9.80 23.94
CA TRP A 12 -4.40 10.53 23.57
C TRP A 12 -5.53 9.61 23.07
N PHE A 13 -5.18 8.62 22.22
CA PHE A 13 -6.14 7.62 21.73
C PHE A 13 -6.56 6.64 22.82
N ASN A 14 -5.65 6.20 23.69
CA ASN A 14 -5.99 5.32 24.80
C ASN A 14 -6.96 5.98 25.79
N ALA A 15 -6.85 7.29 25.98
CA ALA A 15 -7.79 8.06 26.81
C ALA A 15 -9.17 8.27 26.16
N ARG A 16 -9.35 7.97 24.87
CA ARG A 16 -10.58 8.22 24.11
C ARG A 16 -11.06 6.96 23.37
N PRO A 17 -11.87 6.10 24.02
CA PRO A 17 -12.31 4.82 23.45
C PRO A 17 -12.97 4.95 22.07
N VAL A 18 -13.82 5.97 21.89
CA VAL A 18 -14.50 6.24 20.61
C VAL A 18 -13.50 6.56 19.50
N ALA A 19 -12.55 7.47 19.76
CA ALA A 19 -11.51 7.82 18.78
C ALA A 19 -10.60 6.63 18.45
N LYS A 20 -10.25 5.82 19.45
CA LYS A 20 -9.47 4.58 19.25
C LYS A 20 -10.22 3.56 18.41
N MET A 21 -11.52 3.39 18.65
CA MET A 21 -12.38 2.51 17.85
C MET A 21 -12.50 3.04 16.41
N ALA A 22 -12.77 4.33 16.23
CA ALA A 22 -12.83 4.96 14.91
C ALA A 22 -11.52 4.75 14.14
N LEU A 23 -10.36 4.99 14.76
CA LEU A 23 -9.06 4.74 14.13
C LEU A 23 -8.87 3.26 13.76
N ARG A 24 -9.33 2.32 14.59
CA ARG A 24 -9.29 0.89 14.27
C ARG A 24 -10.13 0.57 13.04
N VAL A 25 -11.35 1.09 12.99
CA VAL A 25 -12.29 0.90 11.87
C VAL A 25 -11.72 1.52 10.60
N VAL A 26 -11.26 2.77 10.63
CA VAL A 26 -10.64 3.44 9.48
C VAL A 26 -9.39 2.70 9.03
N SER A 27 -8.50 2.30 9.94
CA SER A 27 -7.25 1.62 9.58
C SER A 27 -7.48 0.25 8.94
N ARG A 28 -8.47 -0.52 9.40
CA ARG A 28 -8.80 -1.83 8.82
C ARG A 28 -9.66 -1.69 7.56
N GLY A 29 -10.66 -0.81 7.62
CA GLY A 29 -11.58 -0.50 6.53
C GLY A 29 -10.86 0.02 5.31
N ALA A 30 -9.97 1.01 5.43
CA ALA A 30 -9.23 1.54 4.29
C ALA A 30 -8.39 0.45 3.59
N VAL A 31 -7.75 -0.44 4.36
CA VAL A 31 -6.99 -1.57 3.81
C VAL A 31 -7.91 -2.57 3.10
N ALA A 32 -9.04 -2.91 3.73
CA ALA A 32 -10.02 -3.81 3.14
C ALA A 32 -10.61 -3.24 1.86
N LEU A 33 -10.98 -1.95 1.85
CA LEU A 33 -11.51 -1.26 0.67
C LEU A 33 -10.52 -1.26 -0.49
N VAL A 34 -9.23 -1.03 -0.23
CA VAL A 34 -8.20 -1.11 -1.29
C VAL A 34 -8.12 -2.52 -1.88
N TYR A 35 -8.06 -3.57 -1.05
CA TYR A 35 -7.92 -4.93 -1.57
C TYR A 35 -9.20 -5.46 -2.21
N LEU A 36 -10.37 -5.23 -1.61
CA LEU A 36 -11.64 -5.61 -2.20
C LEU A 36 -11.92 -4.84 -3.49
N GLY A 37 -11.58 -3.54 -3.50
CA GLY A 37 -11.68 -2.71 -4.68
C GLY A 37 -10.76 -3.18 -5.81
N TYR A 38 -9.55 -3.61 -5.48
CA TYR A 38 -8.61 -4.22 -6.43
C TYR A 38 -9.12 -5.54 -6.99
N LEU A 39 -9.60 -6.46 -6.13
CA LEU A 39 -10.16 -7.74 -6.56
C LEU A 39 -11.40 -7.55 -7.42
N GLY A 40 -12.27 -6.60 -7.07
CA GLY A 40 -13.42 -6.22 -7.89
C GLY A 40 -13.02 -5.67 -9.25
N MET A 41 -11.98 -4.82 -9.30
CA MET A 41 -11.41 -4.34 -10.56
C MET A 41 -10.84 -5.48 -11.41
N LEU A 42 -10.08 -6.40 -10.83
CA LEU A 42 -9.56 -7.56 -11.57
C LEU A 42 -10.69 -8.44 -12.11
N ALA A 43 -11.71 -8.72 -11.31
CA ALA A 43 -12.88 -9.49 -11.73
C ALA A 43 -13.63 -8.78 -12.87
N TRP A 44 -13.77 -7.45 -12.80
CA TRP A 44 -14.36 -6.63 -13.86
C TRP A 44 -13.58 -6.75 -15.17
N LEU A 45 -12.25 -6.63 -15.12
CA LEU A 45 -11.38 -6.73 -16.29
C LEU A 45 -11.46 -8.13 -16.94
N VAL A 46 -11.51 -9.19 -16.14
CA VAL A 46 -11.69 -10.57 -16.63
C VAL A 46 -13.06 -10.75 -17.27
N TRP A 47 -14.12 -10.27 -16.61
CA TRP A 47 -15.50 -10.40 -17.08
C TRP A 47 -15.70 -9.73 -18.45
N HIS A 48 -15.12 -8.54 -18.63
CA HIS A 48 -15.19 -7.79 -19.88
C HIS A 48 -14.07 -8.14 -20.87
N ARG A 49 -13.21 -9.12 -20.55
CA ARG A 49 -12.07 -9.57 -21.38
C ARG A 49 -11.12 -8.44 -21.80
N MET A 50 -10.92 -7.46 -20.93
CA MET A 50 -10.10 -6.29 -21.19
C MET A 50 -8.61 -6.64 -21.09
N GLY A 51 -7.82 -6.26 -22.09
CA GLY A 51 -6.38 -6.55 -22.14
C GLY A 51 -5.58 -5.97 -20.97
N GLN A 52 -6.09 -4.92 -20.33
CA GLN A 52 -5.48 -4.30 -19.13
C GLN A 52 -5.45 -5.21 -17.91
N PHE A 53 -6.18 -6.34 -17.92
CA PHE A 53 -6.12 -7.35 -16.85
C PHE A 53 -4.68 -7.78 -16.54
N TRP A 54 -3.88 -8.07 -17.58
CA TRP A 54 -2.54 -8.61 -17.41
C TRP A 54 -1.57 -7.66 -16.70
N PRO A 55 -1.39 -6.40 -17.15
CA PRO A 55 -0.56 -5.46 -16.40
C PRO A 55 -1.15 -5.14 -15.02
N ALA A 56 -2.48 -5.07 -14.88
CA ALA A 56 -3.13 -4.85 -13.58
C ALA A 56 -2.93 -6.00 -12.58
N LEU A 57 -2.68 -7.22 -13.06
CA LEU A 57 -2.32 -8.38 -12.24
C LEU A 57 -0.81 -8.42 -11.97
N VAL A 58 0.01 -8.40 -13.02
CA VAL A 58 1.45 -8.65 -12.96
C VAL A 58 2.19 -7.53 -12.21
N VAL A 59 1.84 -6.27 -12.47
CA VAL A 59 2.60 -5.13 -11.92
C VAL A 59 2.45 -5.03 -10.39
N PRO A 60 1.23 -5.03 -9.79
CA PRO A 60 1.09 -5.04 -8.34
C PRO A 60 1.63 -6.32 -7.68
N ALA A 61 1.52 -7.48 -8.34
CA ALA A 61 2.07 -8.74 -7.82
C ALA A 61 3.61 -8.69 -7.76
N ALA A 62 4.26 -8.20 -8.82
CA ALA A 62 5.70 -8.00 -8.85
C ALA A 62 6.15 -6.96 -7.82
N ALA A 63 5.43 -5.84 -7.68
CA ALA A 63 5.70 -4.85 -6.65
C ALA A 63 5.63 -5.46 -5.24
N PHE A 64 4.66 -6.34 -5.01
CA PHE A 64 4.51 -7.04 -3.73
C PHE A 64 5.65 -7.99 -3.43
N LEU A 65 6.08 -8.76 -4.42
CA LEU A 65 7.19 -9.70 -4.28
C LEU A 65 8.49 -8.93 -4.03
N VAL A 66 8.86 -8.01 -4.92
CA VAL A 66 10.10 -7.23 -4.83
C VAL A 66 10.10 -6.40 -3.55
N GLY A 67 9.02 -5.69 -3.24
CA GLY A 67 8.89 -4.91 -2.01
C GLY A 67 8.98 -5.76 -0.75
N THR A 68 8.49 -7.02 -0.78
CA THR A 68 8.66 -7.95 0.33
C THR A 68 10.11 -8.42 0.49
N LEU A 69 10.83 -8.65 -0.60
CA LEU A 69 12.25 -8.99 -0.58
C LEU A 69 13.11 -7.82 -0.07
N VAL A 70 12.88 -6.62 -0.60
CA VAL A 70 13.57 -5.39 -0.15
C VAL A 70 13.38 -5.18 1.36
N ARG A 71 12.15 -5.35 1.86
CA ARG A 71 11.87 -5.25 3.30
C ARG A 71 12.58 -6.29 4.15
N LYS A 72 12.72 -7.51 3.63
CA LYS A 72 13.48 -8.58 4.28
C LYS A 72 14.98 -8.27 4.30
N ALA A 73 15.51 -7.68 3.23
CA ALA A 73 16.92 -7.31 3.13
C ALA A 73 17.29 -6.13 4.03
N ILE A 74 16.43 -5.10 4.10
CA ILE A 74 16.65 -3.92 4.96
C ILE A 74 16.45 -4.28 6.45
N ASP A 75 15.47 -5.15 6.74
CA ASP A 75 15.03 -5.59 8.07
C ASP A 75 15.02 -4.52 9.18
N ARG A 76 14.64 -3.29 8.83
CA ARG A 76 14.66 -2.17 9.76
C ARG A 76 13.77 -2.47 10.98
N PRO A 77 14.25 -2.27 12.22
CA PRO A 77 13.44 -2.42 13.42
C PRO A 77 12.27 -1.43 13.41
N ARG A 78 11.13 -1.83 13.97
CA ARG A 78 9.95 -0.97 14.05
C ARG A 78 10.10 0.10 15.14
N PRO A 79 9.35 1.22 15.03
CA PRO A 79 9.42 2.31 16.02
C PRO A 79 9.22 1.83 17.45
N TYR A 80 8.22 0.98 17.70
CA TYR A 80 7.93 0.51 19.05
C TYR A 80 9.03 -0.39 19.65
N THR A 81 9.73 -1.15 18.80
CA THR A 81 10.86 -1.98 19.22
C THR A 81 12.10 -1.13 19.46
N ALA A 82 12.42 -0.21 18.55
CA ALA A 82 13.62 0.62 18.64
C ALA A 82 13.53 1.73 19.71
N LEU A 83 12.33 2.25 19.99
CA LEU A 83 12.11 3.39 20.89
C LEU A 83 11.49 2.99 22.24
N GLY A 84 11.23 1.70 22.48
CA GLY A 84 10.73 1.19 23.76
C GLY A 84 9.37 1.76 24.16
N PHE A 85 8.35 1.60 23.32
CA PHE A 85 6.96 1.94 23.66
C PHE A 85 6.01 0.86 23.14
N THR A 86 4.80 0.79 23.69
CA THR A 86 3.78 -0.16 23.21
C THR A 86 2.95 0.48 22.10
N PRO A 87 2.85 -0.11 20.90
CA PRO A 87 2.03 0.44 19.83
C PRO A 87 0.54 0.41 20.19
N LEU A 88 -0.28 1.26 19.56
CA LEU A 88 -1.69 1.42 19.92
C LEU A 88 -2.49 0.11 19.79
N PHE A 89 -2.08 -0.74 18.85
CA PHE A 89 -2.57 -2.10 18.70
C PHE A 89 -1.36 -3.05 18.74
N PRO A 90 -1.24 -3.91 19.76
CA PRO A 90 -0.10 -4.83 19.91
C PRO A 90 0.14 -5.68 18.67
N LYS A 91 1.42 -5.93 18.38
CA LYS A 91 1.88 -6.75 17.25
C LYS A 91 3.16 -7.48 17.63
N ASP A 92 3.27 -8.73 17.19
CA ASP A 92 4.39 -9.62 17.55
C ASP A 92 5.62 -9.47 16.64
N LYS A 93 5.56 -8.64 15.60
CA LYS A 93 6.61 -8.56 14.57
C LYS A 93 7.61 -7.44 14.83
N ALA A 94 8.85 -7.72 15.24
CA ALA A 94 9.85 -6.69 15.57
C ALA A 94 10.51 -5.98 14.36
N GLY A 95 10.71 -6.69 13.24
CA GLY A 95 11.46 -6.20 12.07
C GLY A 95 10.63 -5.86 10.82
N GLN A 96 11.34 -5.66 9.71
CA GLN A 96 10.81 -5.33 8.39
C GLN A 96 9.93 -4.07 8.40
N SER A 97 10.37 -2.99 9.02
CA SER A 97 9.61 -1.73 9.08
C SER A 97 9.58 -1.01 7.74
N MET A 98 10.73 -0.92 7.04
CA MET A 98 10.89 -0.14 5.81
C MET A 98 11.06 -1.02 4.58
N PRO A 99 10.43 -0.68 3.44
CA PRO A 99 9.25 0.18 3.32
C PRO A 99 8.00 -0.40 4.02
N SER A 100 6.95 0.39 4.21
CA SER A 100 5.65 -0.12 4.70
C SER A 100 4.96 -0.97 3.63
N ARG A 101 4.67 -2.24 3.94
CA ARG A 101 3.97 -3.18 3.03
C ARG A 101 2.60 -2.66 2.60
N HIS A 102 1.80 -2.18 3.55
CA HIS A 102 0.47 -1.67 3.22
C HIS A 102 0.54 -0.45 2.30
N CYS A 103 1.53 0.43 2.51
CA CYS A 103 1.67 1.63 1.71
C CYS A 103 2.13 1.31 0.29
N PHE A 104 3.16 0.46 0.13
CA PHE A 104 3.60 0.11 -1.22
C PHE A 104 2.55 -0.70 -1.98
N SER A 105 1.84 -1.62 -1.31
CA SER A 105 0.79 -2.41 -1.96
C SER A 105 -0.36 -1.52 -2.40
N ALA A 106 -0.82 -0.63 -1.53
CA ALA A 106 -1.90 0.29 -1.86
C ALA A 106 -1.51 1.27 -2.97
N ALA A 107 -0.29 1.79 -2.97
CA ALA A 107 0.19 2.67 -4.04
C ALA A 107 0.36 1.95 -5.38
N ALA A 108 0.88 0.71 -5.39
CA ALA A 108 0.99 -0.08 -6.61
C ALA A 108 -0.40 -0.43 -7.20
N ILE A 109 -1.35 -0.79 -6.33
CA ILE A 109 -2.75 -1.03 -6.73
C ILE A 109 -3.39 0.25 -7.28
N ALA A 110 -3.23 1.38 -6.58
CA ALA A 110 -3.79 2.66 -7.01
C ALA A 110 -3.22 3.10 -8.37
N GLY A 111 -1.91 2.90 -8.58
CA GLY A 111 -1.26 3.17 -9.86
C GLY A 111 -1.78 2.26 -10.99
N ALA A 112 -1.96 0.96 -10.74
CA ALA A 112 -2.55 0.06 -11.74
C ALA A 112 -4.01 0.46 -12.06
N ALA A 113 -4.79 0.80 -11.04
CA ALA A 113 -6.16 1.28 -11.20
C ALA A 113 -6.22 2.61 -11.96
N TRP A 114 -5.23 3.49 -11.84
CA TRP A 114 -5.15 4.74 -12.59
C TRP A 114 -5.10 4.51 -14.10
N TYR A 115 -4.34 3.50 -14.55
CA TYR A 115 -4.25 3.14 -15.97
C TYR A 115 -5.49 2.40 -16.50
N VAL A 116 -6.34 1.88 -15.62
CA VAL A 116 -7.63 1.26 -15.97
C VAL A 116 -8.73 2.33 -16.02
N PHE A 117 -8.89 3.08 -14.93
CA PHE A 117 -9.89 4.13 -14.78
C PHE A 117 -9.44 5.16 -13.73
N GLN A 118 -9.09 6.37 -14.19
CA GLN A 118 -8.44 7.39 -13.36
C GLN A 118 -9.22 7.78 -12.09
N PRO A 119 -10.56 7.98 -12.10
CA PRO A 119 -11.30 8.27 -10.88
C PRO A 119 -11.18 7.17 -9.82
N TRP A 120 -11.10 5.91 -10.25
CA TRP A 120 -10.88 4.78 -9.34
C TRP A 120 -9.45 4.74 -8.81
N GLY A 121 -8.46 4.97 -9.67
CA GLY A 121 -7.07 5.15 -9.25
C GLY A 121 -6.91 6.25 -8.19
N LEU A 122 -7.58 7.39 -8.38
CA LEU A 122 -7.58 8.50 -7.42
C LEU A 122 -8.22 8.10 -6.08
N ALA A 123 -9.38 7.44 -6.11
CA ALA A 123 -10.05 6.97 -4.91
C ALA A 123 -9.15 6.02 -4.09
N LEU A 124 -8.48 5.08 -4.75
CA LEU A 124 -7.54 4.16 -4.11
C LEU A 124 -6.27 4.86 -3.62
N ALA A 125 -5.79 5.90 -4.32
CA ALA A 125 -4.65 6.70 -3.88
C ALA A 125 -4.96 7.47 -2.58
N VAL A 126 -6.17 8.05 -2.47
CA VAL A 126 -6.63 8.69 -1.23
C VAL A 126 -6.65 7.69 -0.08
N LEU A 127 -7.18 6.47 -0.31
CA LEU A 127 -7.13 5.40 0.70
C LEU A 127 -5.70 5.00 1.06
N ALA A 128 -4.76 4.98 0.10
CA ALA A 128 -3.35 4.71 0.36
C ALA A 128 -2.72 5.75 1.32
N VAL A 129 -3.07 7.04 1.15
CA VAL A 129 -2.66 8.11 2.07
C VAL A 129 -3.29 7.93 3.46
N VAL A 130 -4.58 7.62 3.53
CA VAL A 130 -5.26 7.31 4.81
C VAL A 130 -4.58 6.14 5.54
N ILE A 131 -4.21 5.09 4.81
CA ILE A 131 -3.46 3.96 5.34
C ILE A 131 -2.10 4.43 5.87
N ALA A 132 -1.35 5.23 5.11
CA ALA A 132 -0.05 5.76 5.51
C ALA A 132 -0.12 6.53 6.84
N VAL A 133 -1.09 7.45 6.96
CA VAL A 133 -1.33 8.20 8.20
C VAL A 133 -1.65 7.24 9.35
N CYS A 134 -2.58 6.30 9.15
CA CYS A 134 -2.95 5.32 10.18
C CYS A 134 -1.74 4.48 10.65
N ARG A 135 -0.82 4.11 9.76
CA ARG A 135 0.38 3.34 10.11
C ARG A 135 1.37 4.11 10.98
N VAL A 136 1.47 5.42 10.79
CA VAL A 136 2.29 6.29 11.65
C VAL A 136 1.58 6.53 12.98
N VAL A 137 0.30 6.92 12.97
CA VAL A 137 -0.48 7.21 14.18
C VAL A 137 -0.59 6.01 15.13
N THR A 138 -0.71 4.80 14.58
CA THR A 138 -0.75 3.57 15.40
C THR A 138 0.61 3.14 15.95
N GLY A 139 1.69 3.84 15.59
CA GLY A 139 3.04 3.60 16.10
C GLY A 139 3.76 2.41 15.46
N VAL A 140 3.23 1.84 14.38
CA VAL A 140 3.77 0.60 13.79
C VAL A 140 4.81 0.84 12.70
N HIS A 141 4.93 2.07 12.21
CA HIS A 141 5.85 2.49 11.15
C HIS A 141 6.34 3.93 11.36
N TYR A 142 7.56 4.21 10.90
CA TYR A 142 8.08 5.58 10.78
C TYR A 142 7.43 6.31 9.60
N VAL A 143 7.48 7.65 9.63
CA VAL A 143 7.08 8.49 8.49
C VAL A 143 7.88 8.12 7.23
N SER A 144 9.19 7.91 7.37
CA SER A 144 10.05 7.47 6.26
C SER A 144 9.62 6.11 5.68
N ASP A 145 9.12 5.18 6.50
CA ASP A 145 8.70 3.85 6.02
C ASP A 145 7.46 3.96 5.13
N VAL A 146 6.51 4.82 5.51
CA VAL A 146 5.27 4.99 4.74
C VAL A 146 5.50 5.80 3.48
N LEU A 147 6.34 6.84 3.53
CA LEU A 147 6.73 7.62 2.35
C LEU A 147 7.53 6.76 1.36
N ALA A 148 8.52 6.00 1.85
CA ALA A 148 9.26 5.06 1.01
C ALA A 148 8.34 3.99 0.41
N GLY A 149 7.33 3.53 1.17
CA GLY A 149 6.33 2.61 0.66
C GLY A 149 5.49 3.21 -0.46
N LEU A 150 4.91 4.39 -0.26
CA LEU A 150 4.12 5.08 -1.28
C LEU A 150 4.96 5.35 -2.53
N ALA A 151 6.16 5.91 -2.38
CA ALA A 151 7.07 6.18 -3.49
C ALA A 151 7.43 4.90 -4.25
N PHE A 152 7.82 3.83 -3.53
CA PHE A 152 8.14 2.55 -4.16
C PHE A 152 6.96 2.01 -4.97
N GLY A 153 5.76 1.96 -4.38
CA GLY A 153 4.59 1.42 -5.07
C GLY A 153 4.20 2.23 -6.31
N THR A 154 4.23 3.57 -6.22
CA THR A 154 3.93 4.45 -7.35
C THR A 154 4.95 4.31 -8.47
N VAL A 155 6.25 4.38 -8.15
CA VAL A 155 7.32 4.24 -9.15
C VAL A 155 7.26 2.86 -9.81
N PHE A 156 7.09 1.81 -9.02
CA PHE A 156 6.98 0.45 -9.54
C PHE A 156 5.76 0.30 -10.45
N SER A 157 4.63 0.91 -10.10
CA SER A 157 3.44 0.89 -10.94
C SER A 157 3.66 1.60 -12.27
N VAL A 158 4.23 2.80 -12.26
CA VAL A 158 4.48 3.57 -13.50
C VAL A 158 5.48 2.85 -14.38
N LEU A 159 6.63 2.47 -13.85
CA LEU A 159 7.67 1.79 -14.62
C LEU A 159 7.21 0.41 -15.09
N GLY A 160 6.60 -0.37 -14.21
CA GLY A 160 6.12 -1.71 -14.50
C GLY A 160 5.02 -1.72 -15.56
N TRP A 161 4.08 -0.76 -15.50
CA TRP A 161 3.04 -0.64 -16.52
C TRP A 161 3.62 -0.30 -17.90
N ASN A 162 4.48 0.72 -17.98
CA ASN A 162 5.10 1.11 -19.24
C ASN A 162 6.00 0.01 -19.80
N ALA A 163 6.80 -0.66 -18.96
CA ALA A 163 7.64 -1.77 -19.38
C ALA A 163 6.80 -2.94 -19.90
N PHE A 164 5.68 -3.27 -19.25
CA PHE A 164 4.77 -4.30 -19.70
C PHE A 164 4.19 -3.97 -21.08
N VAL A 165 3.70 -2.74 -21.25
CA VAL A 165 3.13 -2.27 -22.52
C VAL A 165 4.17 -2.34 -23.64
N LEU A 166 5.38 -1.82 -23.41
CA LEU A 166 6.48 -1.86 -24.39
C LEU A 166 6.86 -3.29 -24.79
N ALA A 167 6.97 -4.19 -23.82
CA ALA A 167 7.28 -5.59 -24.09
C ALA A 167 6.18 -6.26 -24.92
N ALA A 168 4.90 -5.99 -24.61
CA ALA A 168 3.78 -6.51 -25.38
C ALA A 168 3.71 -5.91 -26.79
N SER A 169 4.07 -4.63 -26.97
CA SER A 169 4.21 -4.01 -28.30
C SER A 169 5.24 -4.73 -29.14
N ALA A 170 6.43 -4.98 -28.58
CA ALA A 170 7.55 -5.60 -29.29
C ALA A 170 7.24 -7.05 -29.72
N LEU A 171 6.36 -7.73 -28.99
CA LEU A 171 5.92 -9.09 -29.27
C LEU A 171 4.69 -9.18 -30.20
N GLY A 172 4.20 -8.04 -30.72
CA GLY A 172 3.07 -8.00 -31.65
C GLY A 172 1.68 -8.13 -30.99
N PHE A 173 1.59 -8.08 -29.66
CA PHE A 173 0.32 -8.20 -28.92
C PHE A 173 -0.38 -6.85 -28.68
N TYR A 174 0.13 -5.75 -29.24
CA TYR A 174 -0.33 -4.38 -28.94
C TYR A 174 -1.82 -4.15 -29.20
N ALA A 175 -2.36 -4.72 -30.28
CA ALA A 175 -3.76 -4.56 -30.67
C ALA A 175 -4.75 -5.22 -29.69
N ILE A 176 -4.30 -6.19 -28.87
CA ILE A 176 -5.13 -6.92 -27.90
C ILE A 176 -5.16 -6.20 -26.53
N MET A 177 -4.24 -5.26 -26.30
CA MET A 177 -4.06 -4.62 -24.99
C MET A 177 -4.81 -3.29 -24.83
N LEU A 178 -5.16 -2.63 -25.93
CA LEU A 178 -5.88 -1.35 -25.96
C LEU A 178 -7.40 -1.51 -26.20
N LEU A 179 -7.86 -2.74 -26.43
CA LEU A 179 -9.27 -3.13 -26.57
C LEU A 179 -9.76 -3.82 -25.30
#